data_AF-A0AB40ALX3-F1
#
_entry.id   AF-A0AB40ALX3-F1
#
_cell.length_a   1.000
_cell.length_b   1.000
_cell.length_c   1.000
_cell.angle_alpha   90.00
_cell.angle_beta   90.00
_cell.angle_gamma   90.00
#
_symmetry.space_group_name_H-M   'P 1'
#
loop_
_entity.id
_entity.type
_entity.pdbx_description
1 polymer ?
#
loop_
_entity_poly.entity_id
_entity_poly.type
_entity_poly.pdbx_seq_one_letter_code
_entity_poly.pdbx_strand_id
1 'polypeptide(L)'
;MAIAQDGNKNILPIAFAIVEGETLDAWRFFLEHLRADVTPQKGYSKTSHDFNYWYDVLRDFDIEATRWLDNIPREKWAQSFDIEGRRYGHMTTNLAECVNSVLKGTRNLPITALVKSTYFRLAELFVRKGVHAHAQIASGQIFSEVLMKTIQENQQRACSIYVRQFDREENSFMVDEMAPPQCGDIAGSYRIDLRKRWCDCGEFQILHFPCRHVLAACAYIHLHWQAYVDNVYRLETIFNVYHKEFQPMSNERYWNPYNGPHLYPDLTMRRPASGRPKSSRIRNEMDIREGG
;
A
#
# COMPACT_ATOMS: atom_id res chain seq x y z
N MET A 1 -5.28 -5.99 -12.59
CA MET A 1 -4.37 -6.67 -11.63
C MET A 1 -4.55 -6.03 -10.28
N ALA A 2 -4.65 -6.83 -9.22
CA ALA A 2 -4.76 -6.40 -7.83
C ALA A 2 -3.47 -6.76 -7.08
N ILE A 3 -3.06 -5.90 -6.15
CA ILE A 3 -1.75 -5.96 -5.50
C ILE A 3 -1.88 -5.65 -4.03
N ALA A 4 -1.07 -6.32 -3.22
CA ALA A 4 -0.88 -6.04 -1.81
C ALA A 4 0.58 -5.67 -1.53
N GLN A 5 0.83 -5.21 -0.29
CA GLN A 5 2.15 -4.97 0.24
C GLN A 5 2.28 -5.62 1.63
N ASP A 6 3.42 -6.25 1.91
CA ASP A 6 3.70 -6.82 3.24
C ASP A 6 4.27 -5.77 4.22
N GLY A 7 4.41 -6.13 5.50
CA GLY A 7 4.99 -5.26 6.53
C GLY A 7 6.47 -4.89 6.33
N ASN A 8 7.14 -5.42 5.31
CA ASN A 8 8.50 -5.04 4.91
C ASN A 8 8.50 -4.28 3.56
N LYS A 9 7.36 -3.71 3.17
CA LYS A 9 7.14 -2.95 1.93
C LYS A 9 7.36 -3.75 0.63
N ASN A 10 7.37 -5.08 0.67
CA ASN A 10 7.44 -5.88 -0.54
C ASN A 10 6.08 -5.92 -1.23
N ILE A 11 6.09 -5.72 -2.54
CA ILE A 11 4.89 -5.71 -3.39
C ILE A 11 4.62 -7.11 -3.89
N LEU A 12 3.37 -7.58 -3.77
CA LEU A 12 2.94 -8.87 -4.28
C LEU A 12 1.60 -8.75 -5.04
N PRO A 13 1.47 -9.31 -6.26
CA PRO A 13 0.18 -9.40 -6.91
C PRO A 13 -0.68 -10.46 -6.23
N ILE A 14 -1.93 -10.10 -5.93
CA ILE A 14 -2.92 -10.99 -5.29
C ILE A 14 -3.93 -11.53 -6.30
N ALA A 15 -4.17 -10.80 -7.39
CA ALA A 15 -5.04 -11.26 -8.48
C ALA A 15 -4.64 -10.62 -9.81
N PHE A 16 -4.91 -11.33 -10.91
CA PHE A 16 -4.78 -10.81 -12.26
C PHE A 16 -6.05 -11.12 -13.05
N ALA A 17 -6.33 -10.27 -14.03
CA ALA A 17 -7.41 -10.47 -14.99
C ALA A 17 -6.80 -10.30 -16.38
N ILE A 18 -7.21 -11.15 -17.31
CA ILE A 18 -6.89 -11.02 -18.73
C ILE A 18 -8.17 -10.52 -19.38
N VAL A 19 -8.12 -9.34 -19.98
CA VAL A 19 -9.26 -8.68 -20.62
C VAL A 19 -8.93 -8.40 -22.09
N GLU A 20 -9.95 -8.36 -22.95
CA GLU A 20 -9.77 -8.12 -24.39
C GLU A 20 -9.15 -6.76 -24.71
N GLY A 21 -9.34 -5.78 -23.83
CA GLY A 21 -8.72 -4.47 -23.91
C GLY A 21 -8.97 -3.63 -22.66
N GLU A 22 -8.27 -2.51 -22.56
CA GLU A 22 -8.53 -1.48 -21.54
C GLU A 22 -9.80 -0.69 -21.90
N THR A 23 -10.95 -1.35 -22.00
CA THR A 23 -12.25 -0.70 -22.28
C THR A 23 -12.97 -0.35 -20.98
N LEU A 24 -13.83 0.68 -21.05
CA LEU A 24 -14.65 1.13 -19.91
C LEU A 24 -15.47 -0.02 -19.31
N ASP A 25 -16.04 -0.90 -20.15
CA ASP A 25 -16.85 -2.04 -19.70
C ASP A 25 -16.01 -3.14 -19.02
N ALA A 26 -14.84 -3.47 -19.58
CA ALA A 26 -13.93 -4.47 -18.97
C ALA A 26 -13.36 -3.98 -17.64
N TRP A 27 -13.02 -2.69 -17.56
CA TRP A 27 -12.62 -2.04 -16.32
C TRP A 27 -13.77 -1.93 -15.33
N ARG A 28 -14.98 -1.61 -15.77
CA ARG A 28 -16.17 -1.55 -14.91
C ARG A 28 -16.49 -2.91 -14.31
N PHE A 29 -16.46 -3.98 -15.10
CA PHE A 29 -16.62 -5.35 -14.60
C PHE A 29 -15.55 -5.71 -13.55
N PHE A 30 -14.27 -5.48 -13.86
CA PHE A 30 -13.16 -5.79 -12.96
C PHE A 30 -13.21 -4.93 -11.68
N LEU A 31 -13.51 -3.64 -11.81
CA LEU A 31 -13.59 -2.68 -10.70
C LEU A 31 -14.87 -2.84 -9.88
N GLU A 32 -16.00 -3.30 -10.42
CA GLU A 32 -17.21 -3.61 -9.65
C GLU A 32 -16.96 -4.79 -8.71
N HIS A 33 -16.24 -5.83 -9.16
CA HIS A 33 -15.80 -6.94 -8.31
C HIS A 33 -14.69 -6.52 -7.33
N LEU A 34 -13.75 -5.68 -7.74
CA LEU A 34 -12.69 -5.17 -6.86
C LEU A 34 -13.20 -4.15 -5.82
N ARG A 35 -14.26 -3.39 -6.14
CA ARG A 35 -14.88 -2.37 -5.29
C ARG A 35 -15.74 -2.98 -4.19
N ALA A 36 -16.30 -4.17 -4.41
CA ALA A 36 -16.95 -4.94 -3.35
C ALA A 36 -15.98 -5.30 -2.21
N ASP A 37 -14.66 -5.39 -2.50
CA ASP A 37 -13.69 -5.97 -1.56
C ASP A 37 -12.44 -5.12 -1.22
N VAL A 38 -12.05 -4.05 -1.95
CA VAL A 38 -10.70 -3.44 -1.78
C VAL A 38 -10.56 -1.89 -1.81
N THR A 39 -11.39 -1.11 -2.54
CA THR A 39 -11.43 0.40 -2.60
C THR A 39 -10.14 1.21 -2.92
N PRO A 40 -10.23 2.43 -3.57
CA PRO A 40 -9.11 3.40 -3.46
C PRO A 40 -9.36 4.96 -3.60
N GLN A 41 -8.38 5.74 -3.04
CA GLN A 41 -7.76 7.10 -3.30
C GLN A 41 -8.49 8.45 -3.12
N LYS A 42 -7.86 9.63 -2.82
CA LYS A 42 -6.48 10.21 -2.65
C LYS A 42 -6.47 11.44 -1.68
N GLY A 43 -5.46 11.72 -0.85
CA GLY A 43 -5.39 12.99 -0.07
C GLY A 43 -4.29 12.99 1.00
N TYR A 44 -3.40 13.99 0.98
CA TYR A 44 -2.06 13.92 1.61
C TYR A 44 -1.94 14.55 3.00
N SER A 45 -3.05 14.84 3.66
CA SER A 45 -3.02 15.38 5.01
C SER A 45 -3.10 14.26 6.02
N LYS A 46 -2.10 14.19 6.90
CA LYS A 46 -2.05 13.19 8.00
C LYS A 46 -3.06 13.50 9.10
N THR A 47 -3.46 14.77 9.23
CA THR A 47 -4.40 15.24 10.24
C THR A 47 -5.62 15.90 9.59
N SER A 48 -6.76 15.89 10.28
CA SER A 48 -7.96 16.60 9.82
C SER A 48 -7.75 18.11 9.82
N HIS A 49 -6.88 18.63 10.68
CA HIS A 49 -6.53 20.05 10.73
C HIS A 49 -5.79 20.49 9.47
N ASP A 50 -4.68 19.82 9.12
CA ASP A 50 -3.93 20.11 7.89
C ASP A 50 -4.82 19.90 6.66
N PHE A 51 -5.70 18.89 6.69
CA PHE A 51 -6.66 18.67 5.62
C PHE A 51 -7.56 19.88 5.43
N ASN A 52 -8.23 20.34 6.49
CA ASN A 52 -9.18 21.45 6.38
C ASN A 52 -8.47 22.73 5.91
N TYR A 53 -7.27 23.02 6.44
CA TYR A 53 -6.47 24.16 5.98
C TYR A 53 -6.20 24.11 4.48
N TRP A 54 -5.64 23.00 3.97
CA TRP A 54 -5.36 22.86 2.54
C TRP A 54 -6.62 22.77 1.69
N TYR A 55 -7.71 22.24 2.23
CA TYR A 55 -9.00 22.15 1.54
C TYR A 55 -9.67 23.53 1.41
N ASP A 56 -9.53 24.39 2.41
CA ASP A 56 -10.01 25.77 2.33
C ASP A 56 -9.17 26.58 1.33
N VAL A 57 -7.84 26.42 1.31
CA VAL A 57 -6.98 27.00 0.26
C VAL A 57 -7.40 26.53 -1.15
N LEU A 58 -7.73 25.24 -1.30
CA LEU A 58 -8.23 24.69 -2.56
C LEU A 58 -9.59 25.29 -2.93
N ARG A 59 -10.48 25.50 -1.95
CA ARG A 59 -11.81 26.09 -2.16
C ARG A 59 -11.72 27.53 -2.64
N ASP A 60 -10.80 28.30 -2.07
CA ASP A 60 -10.55 29.69 -2.46
C ASP A 60 -9.97 29.78 -3.88
N PHE A 61 -9.19 28.77 -4.29
CA PHE A 61 -8.61 28.69 -5.64
C PHE A 61 -9.62 28.20 -6.69
N ASP A 62 -10.39 27.15 -6.37
CA ASP A 62 -11.34 26.52 -7.29
C ASP A 62 -12.55 25.93 -6.54
N ILE A 63 -13.65 26.69 -6.58
CA ILE A 63 -14.91 26.30 -5.92
C ILE A 63 -15.62 25.14 -6.65
N GLU A 64 -15.45 24.99 -7.96
CA GLU A 64 -16.12 23.91 -8.70
C GLU A 64 -15.41 22.58 -8.48
N ALA A 65 -14.07 22.58 -8.45
CA ALA A 65 -13.29 21.40 -8.08
C ALA A 65 -13.60 20.94 -6.64
N THR A 66 -13.74 21.87 -5.69
CA THR A 66 -14.11 21.52 -4.31
C THR A 66 -15.55 21.04 -4.18
N ARG A 67 -16.51 21.60 -4.92
CA ARG A 67 -17.87 21.05 -4.99
C ARG A 67 -17.88 19.64 -5.55
N TRP A 68 -17.08 19.36 -6.57
CA TRP A 68 -16.93 18.00 -7.09
C TRP A 68 -16.36 17.06 -6.02
N LEU A 69 -15.32 17.48 -5.28
CA LEU A 69 -14.73 16.71 -4.18
C LEU A 69 -15.70 16.47 -3.02
N ASP A 70 -16.56 17.44 -2.69
CA ASP A 70 -17.57 17.32 -1.63
C ASP A 70 -18.61 16.21 -1.92
N ASN A 71 -18.79 15.84 -3.19
CA ASN A 71 -19.65 14.72 -3.58
C ASN A 71 -18.98 13.34 -3.40
N ILE A 72 -17.69 13.31 -3.06
CA ILE A 72 -16.94 12.07 -2.81
C ILE A 72 -16.71 11.94 -1.31
N PRO A 73 -17.20 10.86 -0.67
CA PRO A 73 -16.99 10.65 0.76
C PRO A 73 -15.51 10.70 1.13
N ARG A 74 -15.16 11.55 2.11
CA ARG A 74 -13.76 11.90 2.43
C ARG A 74 -12.95 10.70 2.85
N GLU A 75 -13.55 9.72 3.51
CA GLU A 75 -12.91 8.46 3.88
C GLU A 75 -12.38 7.70 2.66
N LYS A 76 -12.97 7.88 1.47
CA LYS A 76 -12.48 7.25 0.23
C LYS A 76 -11.22 7.90 -0.27
N TRP A 77 -11.02 9.19 0.00
CA TRP A 77 -9.94 9.95 -0.58
C TRP A 77 -8.93 10.54 0.40
N ALA A 78 -9.36 11.27 1.42
CA ALA A 78 -8.46 11.87 2.38
C ALA A 78 -7.86 10.85 3.37
N GLN A 79 -6.53 10.87 3.54
CA GLN A 79 -5.83 10.01 4.50
C GLN A 79 -6.22 10.30 5.95
N SER A 80 -6.42 11.56 6.30
CA SER A 80 -6.87 11.98 7.63
C SER A 80 -8.29 11.52 8.00
N PHE A 81 -9.03 10.98 7.04
CA PHE A 81 -10.37 10.40 7.23
C PHE A 81 -10.36 8.87 7.10
N ASP A 82 -9.18 8.25 6.97
CA ASP A 82 -9.01 6.80 7.17
C ASP A 82 -8.98 6.50 8.68
N ILE A 83 -10.16 6.57 9.31
CA ILE A 83 -10.32 6.49 10.77
C ILE A 83 -9.73 5.19 11.34
N GLU A 84 -9.85 4.09 10.60
CA GLU A 84 -9.29 2.79 10.98
C GLU A 84 -7.83 2.60 10.53
N GLY A 85 -7.26 3.56 9.79
CA GLY A 85 -5.89 3.52 9.27
C GLY A 85 -5.62 2.33 8.34
N ARG A 86 -6.64 1.80 7.67
CA ARG A 86 -6.56 0.54 6.89
C ARG A 86 -5.62 0.65 5.69
N ARG A 87 -5.24 1.87 5.29
CA ARG A 87 -4.31 2.12 4.19
C ARG A 87 -2.85 2.02 4.59
N TYR A 88 -2.50 1.99 5.88
CA TYR A 88 -1.10 1.91 6.35
C TYR A 88 -0.17 2.96 5.70
N GLY A 89 -0.68 4.15 5.39
CA GLY A 89 0.09 5.20 4.70
C GLY A 89 -0.02 5.21 3.17
N HIS A 90 -0.64 4.20 2.54
CA HIS A 90 -0.71 4.07 1.08
C HIS A 90 -1.80 4.94 0.45
N MET A 91 -1.36 5.92 -0.35
CA MET A 91 -2.26 6.87 -1.01
C MET A 91 -2.16 6.89 -2.54
N THR A 92 -1.30 6.06 -3.16
CA THR A 92 -1.04 6.09 -4.62
C THR A 92 -1.14 4.72 -5.29
N THR A 93 -1.37 4.71 -6.61
CA THR A 93 -1.41 3.52 -7.47
C THR A 93 -0.02 3.03 -7.89
N ASN A 94 1.07 3.65 -7.43
CA ASN A 94 2.44 3.35 -7.89
C ASN A 94 2.79 1.85 -7.75
N LEU A 95 2.21 1.17 -6.78
CA LEU A 95 2.38 -0.27 -6.60
C LEU A 95 1.93 -1.08 -7.84
N ALA A 96 0.83 -0.67 -8.47
CA ALA A 96 0.33 -1.27 -9.72
C ALA A 96 1.23 -1.01 -10.92
N GLU A 97 1.82 0.17 -11.00
CA GLU A 97 2.78 0.50 -12.05
C GLU A 97 4.08 -0.31 -11.93
N CYS A 98 4.57 -0.53 -10.70
CA CYS A 98 5.74 -1.36 -10.45
C CYS A 98 5.57 -2.79 -10.99
N VAL A 99 4.46 -3.46 -10.67
CA VAL A 99 4.22 -4.83 -11.15
C VAL A 99 3.94 -4.86 -12.65
N ASN A 100 3.28 -3.83 -13.18
CA ASN A 100 3.10 -3.65 -14.62
C ASN A 100 4.43 -3.58 -15.38
N SER A 101 5.44 -2.95 -14.79
CA SER A 101 6.81 -2.90 -15.35
C SER A 101 7.45 -4.28 -15.39
N VAL A 102 7.28 -5.10 -14.35
CA VAL A 102 7.80 -6.49 -14.30
C VAL A 102 7.25 -7.34 -15.45
N LEU A 103 5.98 -7.13 -15.82
CA LEU A 103 5.31 -7.87 -16.89
C LEU A 103 5.52 -7.27 -18.28
N LYS A 104 6.23 -6.13 -18.41
CA LYS A 104 6.35 -5.41 -19.68
C LYS A 104 6.93 -6.26 -20.81
N GLY A 105 7.91 -7.11 -20.50
CA GLY A 105 8.54 -8.00 -21.48
C GLY A 105 7.65 -9.17 -21.93
N THR A 106 6.69 -9.58 -21.11
CA THR A 106 5.85 -10.78 -21.33
C THR A 106 4.48 -10.45 -21.91
N ARG A 107 4.07 -9.18 -21.92
CA ARG A 107 2.80 -8.69 -22.48
C ARG A 107 2.55 -9.02 -23.95
N ASN A 108 3.62 -9.22 -24.73
CA ASN A 108 3.53 -9.54 -26.16
C ASN A 108 3.61 -11.04 -26.46
N LEU A 109 3.66 -11.88 -25.42
CA LEU A 109 3.72 -13.33 -25.57
C LEU A 109 2.30 -13.94 -25.58
N PRO A 110 2.12 -15.17 -26.07
CA PRO A 110 0.86 -15.88 -25.96
C PRO A 110 0.34 -15.91 -24.51
N ILE A 111 -0.98 -15.95 -24.32
CA ILE A 111 -1.61 -15.99 -22.99
C ILE A 111 -1.01 -17.08 -22.11
N THR A 112 -0.75 -18.26 -22.67
CA THR A 112 -0.11 -19.38 -21.97
C THR A 112 1.29 -19.04 -21.47
N ALA A 113 2.09 -18.33 -22.26
CA ALA A 113 3.42 -17.87 -21.86
C ALA A 113 3.35 -16.75 -20.80
N LEU A 114 2.35 -15.87 -20.88
CA LEU A 114 2.10 -14.84 -19.86
C LEU A 114 1.72 -15.48 -18.52
N VAL A 115 0.79 -16.43 -18.52
CA VAL A 115 0.37 -17.17 -17.32
C VAL A 115 1.55 -17.97 -16.74
N LYS A 116 2.28 -18.73 -17.57
CA LYS A 116 3.47 -19.48 -17.13
C LYS A 116 4.52 -18.54 -16.53
N SER A 117 4.82 -17.41 -17.17
CA SER A 117 5.79 -16.43 -16.66
C SER A 117 5.36 -15.84 -15.32
N THR A 118 4.10 -15.45 -15.18
CA THR A 118 3.57 -14.93 -13.91
C THR A 118 3.67 -15.99 -12.81
N TYR A 119 3.26 -17.22 -13.11
CA TYR A 119 3.32 -18.34 -12.18
C TYR A 119 4.74 -18.59 -11.66
N PHE A 120 5.71 -18.79 -12.56
CA PHE A 120 7.09 -19.12 -12.17
C PHE A 120 7.78 -17.98 -11.45
N ARG A 121 7.57 -16.72 -11.87
CA ARG A 121 8.13 -15.55 -11.17
C ARG A 121 7.57 -15.42 -9.76
N LEU A 122 6.29 -15.72 -9.56
CA LEU A 122 5.68 -15.71 -8.23
C LEU A 122 6.19 -16.85 -7.37
N ALA A 123 6.30 -18.06 -7.92
CA ALA A 123 6.89 -19.19 -7.22
C ALA A 123 8.31 -18.87 -6.73
N GLU A 124 9.17 -18.33 -7.59
CA GLU A 124 10.53 -17.91 -7.23
C GLU A 124 10.52 -16.79 -6.17
N LEU A 125 9.65 -15.79 -6.32
CA LEU A 125 9.51 -14.70 -5.35
C LEU A 125 9.13 -15.24 -3.96
N PHE A 126 8.14 -16.14 -3.89
CA PHE A 126 7.63 -16.71 -2.64
C PHE A 126 8.70 -17.54 -1.95
N VAL A 127 9.42 -18.41 -2.68
CA VAL A 127 10.53 -19.18 -2.12
C VAL A 127 11.60 -18.24 -1.57
N ARG A 128 12.06 -17.27 -2.35
CA ARG A 128 13.12 -16.34 -1.94
C ARG A 128 12.71 -15.52 -0.71
N LYS A 129 11.48 -15.00 -0.68
CA LYS A 129 10.97 -14.18 0.43
C LYS A 129 10.66 -15.01 1.67
N GLY A 130 10.12 -16.21 1.50
CA GLY A 130 9.88 -17.16 2.59
C GLY A 130 11.17 -17.59 3.27
N VAL A 131 12.20 -17.97 2.49
CA VAL A 131 13.53 -18.31 3.03
C VAL A 131 14.16 -17.12 3.77
N HIS A 132 14.08 -15.91 3.20
CA HIS A 132 14.60 -14.70 3.86
C HIS A 132 13.90 -14.42 5.20
N ALA A 133 12.57 -14.40 5.21
CA ALA A 133 11.79 -14.18 6.43
C ALA A 133 12.05 -15.26 7.48
N HIS A 134 12.14 -16.52 7.06
CA HIS A 134 12.47 -17.63 7.97
C HIS A 134 13.86 -17.50 8.59
N ALA A 135 14.87 -17.12 7.79
CA ALA A 135 16.22 -16.89 8.29
C ALA A 135 16.27 -15.74 9.32
N GLN A 136 15.51 -14.67 9.09
CA GLN A 136 15.41 -13.57 10.05
C GLN A 136 14.78 -14.03 11.38
N ILE A 137 13.68 -14.78 11.32
CA ILE A 137 13.05 -15.38 12.52
C ILE A 137 14.03 -16.29 13.26
N ALA A 138 14.74 -17.15 12.53
CA ALA A 138 15.74 -18.06 13.11
C ALA A 138 16.91 -17.31 13.79
N SER A 139 17.22 -16.09 13.34
CA SER A 139 18.21 -15.21 13.97
C SER A 139 17.67 -14.44 15.19
N GLY A 140 16.42 -14.68 15.60
CA GLY A 140 15.78 -14.04 16.75
C GLY A 140 15.21 -12.64 16.48
N GLN A 141 15.13 -12.22 15.22
CA GLN A 141 14.48 -10.97 14.86
C GLN A 141 12.95 -11.11 14.98
N ILE A 142 12.28 -10.05 15.43
CA ILE A 142 10.84 -10.04 15.69
C ILE A 142 10.08 -9.24 14.61
N PHE A 143 10.64 -8.12 14.17
CA PHE A 143 9.98 -7.13 13.30
C PHE A 143 10.70 -6.97 11.97
N SER A 144 9.97 -6.45 10.98
CA SER A 144 10.51 -6.17 9.65
C SER A 144 11.69 -5.19 9.68
N GLU A 145 12.63 -5.36 8.76
CA GLU A 145 13.80 -4.48 8.62
C GLU A 145 13.39 -3.02 8.40
N VAL A 146 12.37 -2.79 7.58
CA VAL A 146 11.84 -1.45 7.33
C VAL A 146 11.31 -0.82 8.60
N LEU A 147 10.52 -1.55 9.40
CA LEU A 147 10.02 -1.03 10.66
C LEU A 147 11.19 -0.74 11.61
N MET A 148 12.11 -1.69 11.80
CA MET A 148 13.23 -1.52 12.72
C MET A 148 14.10 -0.32 12.37
N LYS A 149 14.36 -0.10 11.07
CA LYS A 149 15.08 1.08 10.58
C LYS A 149 14.32 2.37 10.93
N THR A 150 13.02 2.43 10.64
CA THR A 150 12.20 3.61 10.94
C THR A 150 12.07 3.87 12.45
N ILE A 151 11.97 2.83 13.28
CA ILE A 151 11.97 2.97 14.73
C ILE A 151 13.31 3.52 15.21
N GLN A 152 14.43 3.05 14.69
CA GLN A 152 15.75 3.57 15.06
C GLN A 152 15.88 5.06 14.72
N GLU A 153 15.45 5.48 13.52
CA GLU A 153 15.42 6.88 13.11
C GLU A 153 14.50 7.71 14.03
N ASN A 154 13.30 7.21 14.34
CA ASN A 154 12.36 7.88 15.21
C ASN A 154 12.85 7.96 16.67
N GLN A 155 13.59 6.95 17.16
CA GLN A 155 14.21 6.96 18.49
C GLN A 155 15.28 8.05 18.59
N GLN A 156 16.12 8.21 17.55
CA GLN A 156 17.11 9.29 17.50
C GLN A 156 16.44 10.67 17.56
N ARG A 157 15.31 10.83 16.85
CA ARG A 157 14.52 12.08 16.88
C ARG A 157 13.76 12.27 18.18
N ALA A 158 13.40 11.20 18.88
CA ALA A 158 12.71 11.27 20.17
C ALA A 158 13.59 11.87 21.28
N CYS A 159 14.92 11.79 21.16
CA CYS A 159 15.86 12.34 22.14
C CYS A 159 15.77 13.87 22.30
N SER A 160 15.24 14.60 21.31
CA SER A 160 15.06 16.05 21.37
C SER A 160 13.63 16.48 21.73
N ILE A 161 12.82 15.57 22.25
CA ILE A 161 11.41 15.81 22.59
C ILE A 161 11.26 15.90 24.11
N TYR A 162 10.66 17.00 24.58
CA TYR A 162 10.28 17.16 25.98
C TYR A 162 8.93 16.50 26.24
N VAL A 163 8.80 15.77 27.34
CA VAL A 163 7.52 15.13 27.71
C VAL A 163 6.95 15.80 28.96
N ARG A 164 5.71 16.27 28.87
CA ARG A 164 4.90 16.75 30.00
C ARG A 164 3.79 15.74 30.27
N GLN A 165 3.79 15.18 31.47
CA GLN A 165 2.71 14.32 31.93
C GLN A 165 1.62 15.19 32.59
N PHE A 166 0.39 15.10 32.09
CA PHE A 166 -0.77 15.79 32.66
C PHE A 166 -1.62 14.88 33.55
N ASP A 167 -1.58 13.57 33.31
CA ASP A 167 -2.36 12.57 34.04
C ASP A 167 -1.46 11.40 34.50
N ARG A 168 -1.53 11.06 35.79
CA ARG A 168 -0.79 9.93 36.39
C ARG A 168 -1.41 8.58 36.04
N GLU A 169 -2.70 8.54 35.77
CA GLU A 169 -3.46 7.31 35.54
C GLU A 169 -3.71 7.07 34.05
N GLU A 170 -4.05 8.09 33.25
CA GLU A 170 -4.56 7.88 31.88
C GLU A 170 -3.53 7.62 30.76
N ASN A 171 -2.22 7.57 31.03
CA ASN A 171 -1.17 7.46 29.99
C ASN A 171 -1.34 8.49 28.84
N SER A 172 -1.75 9.70 29.22
CA SER A 172 -1.93 10.85 28.34
C SER A 172 -0.81 11.87 28.59
N PHE A 173 -0.19 12.33 27.49
CA PHE A 173 0.99 13.19 27.52
C PHE A 173 0.81 14.37 26.57
N MET A 174 1.51 15.47 26.87
CA MET A 174 1.85 16.47 25.87
C MET A 174 3.35 16.39 25.65
N VAL A 175 3.78 16.49 24.40
CA VAL A 175 5.19 16.52 24.07
C VAL A 175 5.53 17.75 23.25
N ASP A 176 6.66 18.38 23.56
CA ASP A 176 7.15 19.57 22.87
C ASP A 176 8.40 19.23 22.07
N GLU A 177 8.38 19.53 20.77
CA GLU A 177 9.59 19.47 19.95
C GLU A 177 10.46 20.71 20.22
N MET A 178 11.61 20.52 20.89
CA MET A 178 12.48 21.64 21.29
C MET A 178 13.25 22.28 20.12
N ALA A 179 13.26 21.65 18.93
CA ALA A 179 13.91 22.18 17.74
C ALA A 179 13.02 21.96 16.52
N PRO A 180 12.85 22.97 15.62
CA PRO A 180 12.18 22.77 14.35
C PRO A 180 12.96 21.70 13.55
N PRO A 181 12.29 20.68 13.01
CA PRO A 181 12.95 19.70 12.16
C PRO A 181 13.63 20.40 10.97
N GLN A 182 14.71 19.80 10.45
CA GLN A 182 15.43 20.24 9.24
C GLN A 182 14.58 20.19 7.95
N CYS A 183 13.26 20.10 8.04
CA CYS A 183 12.34 20.01 6.91
C CYS A 183 10.95 20.51 7.32
N GLY A 184 10.70 21.83 7.23
CA GLY A 184 9.36 22.44 7.10
C GLY A 184 8.30 22.18 8.19
N ASP A 185 8.54 21.32 9.16
CA ASP A 185 7.66 20.99 10.27
C ASP A 185 7.68 22.17 11.27
N ILE A 186 6.50 22.61 11.69
CA ILE A 186 6.36 23.64 12.73
C ILE A 186 6.72 22.98 14.07
N ALA A 187 7.71 23.52 14.79
CA ALA A 187 7.96 23.13 16.18
C ALA A 187 6.66 23.29 16.96
N GLY A 188 6.13 22.18 17.50
CA GLY A 188 4.78 22.13 18.04
C GLY A 188 4.67 21.26 19.27
N SER A 189 3.60 21.50 20.03
CA SER A 189 3.16 20.65 21.13
C SER A 189 2.16 19.63 20.60
N TYR A 190 2.37 18.35 20.88
CA TYR A 190 1.51 17.25 20.42
C TYR A 190 0.94 16.50 21.61
N ARG A 191 -0.37 16.22 21.59
CA ARG A 191 -0.98 15.32 22.56
C ARG A 191 -0.78 13.87 22.13
N ILE A 192 -0.58 13.02 23.13
CA ILE A 192 -0.47 11.57 22.98
C ILE A 192 -1.43 10.92 23.97
N ASP A 193 -2.14 9.89 23.51
CA ASP A 193 -2.91 8.98 24.35
C ASP A 193 -2.48 7.56 23.99
N LEU A 194 -1.67 6.93 24.85
CA LEU A 194 -1.14 5.60 24.59
C LEU A 194 -2.22 4.52 24.68
N ARG A 195 -3.28 4.71 25.48
CA ARG A 195 -4.37 3.74 25.61
C ARG A 195 -5.19 3.68 24.33
N LYS A 196 -5.49 4.85 23.75
CA LYS A 196 -6.22 4.99 22.49
C LYS A 196 -5.35 4.83 21.25
N ARG A 197 -4.04 4.57 21.42
CA ARG A 197 -3.05 4.51 20.33
C ARG A 197 -3.08 5.76 19.45
N TRP A 198 -3.13 6.93 20.07
CA TRP A 198 -3.35 8.22 19.40
C TRP A 198 -2.17 9.17 19.58
N CYS A 199 -1.84 9.91 18.52
CA CYS A 199 -0.91 11.04 18.58
C CYS A 199 -1.37 12.14 17.62
N ASP A 200 -1.31 13.41 18.04
CA ASP A 200 -1.75 14.52 17.18
C ASP A 200 -0.94 14.65 15.87
N CYS A 201 0.25 14.04 15.76
CA CYS A 201 1.01 14.01 14.50
C CYS A 201 0.37 13.14 13.40
N GLY A 202 -0.60 12.28 13.74
CA GLY A 202 -1.29 11.37 12.82
C GLY A 202 -0.50 10.13 12.39
N GLU A 203 0.84 10.12 12.51
CA GLU A 203 1.67 9.01 12.04
C GLU A 203 1.40 7.70 12.80
N PHE A 204 1.12 7.78 14.10
CA PHE A 204 0.86 6.59 14.90
C PHE A 204 -0.40 5.85 14.45
N GLN A 205 -1.44 6.61 14.08
CA GLN A 205 -2.72 6.09 13.61
C GLN A 205 -2.62 5.58 12.17
N ILE A 206 -1.91 6.31 11.33
CA ILE A 206 -1.79 5.99 9.90
C ILE A 206 -0.89 4.77 9.68
N LEU A 207 0.21 4.67 10.44
CA LEU A 207 1.23 3.65 10.24
C LEU A 207 1.12 2.49 11.25
N HIS A 208 0.29 2.63 12.28
CA HIS A 208 0.07 1.62 13.32
C HIS A 208 1.34 1.16 14.05
N PHE A 209 2.36 2.01 14.11
CA PHE A 209 3.54 1.82 14.94
C PHE A 209 3.99 3.16 15.55
N PRO A 210 4.79 3.14 16.63
CA PRO A 210 5.19 4.35 17.34
C PRO A 210 5.89 5.40 16.44
N CYS A 211 5.32 6.60 16.39
CA CYS A 211 6.04 7.78 15.91
C CYS A 211 7.06 8.25 16.95
N ARG A 212 7.90 9.24 16.59
CA ARG A 212 8.89 9.84 17.50
C ARG A 212 8.29 10.34 18.84
N HIS A 213 7.09 10.90 18.79
CA HIS A 213 6.37 11.39 19.99
C HIS A 213 5.99 10.26 20.93
N VAL A 214 5.41 9.18 20.38
CA VAL A 214 5.01 7.99 21.14
C VAL A 214 6.23 7.30 21.74
N LEU A 215 7.35 7.25 21.01
CA LEU A 215 8.60 6.71 21.53
C LEU A 215 9.14 7.53 22.71
N ALA A 216 9.09 8.87 22.62
CA ALA A 216 9.47 9.75 23.73
C ALA A 216 8.58 9.51 24.97
N ALA A 217 7.26 9.42 24.78
CA ALA A 217 6.33 9.11 25.86
C ALA A 217 6.59 7.71 26.47
N CYS A 218 6.79 6.68 25.65
CA CYS A 218 7.12 5.33 26.12
C CYS A 218 8.41 5.33 26.94
N ALA A 219 9.45 6.02 26.49
CA ALA A 219 10.71 6.14 27.21
C ALA A 219 10.53 6.86 28.56
N TYR A 220 9.71 7.91 28.60
CA TYR A 220 9.45 8.70 29.80
C TYR A 220 8.78 7.88 30.92
N ILE A 221 7.85 6.98 30.58
CA ILE A 221 7.17 6.11 31.56
C ILE A 221 7.70 4.66 31.60
N HIS A 222 8.85 4.40 30.98
CA HIS A 222 9.50 3.09 30.94
C HIS A 222 8.65 1.95 30.35
N LEU A 223 7.84 2.24 29.33
CA LEU A 223 7.12 1.21 28.57
C LEU A 223 7.89 0.73 27.34
N HIS A 224 7.72 -0.55 27.02
CA HIS A 224 8.25 -1.14 25.80
C HIS A 224 7.40 -0.75 24.59
N TRP A 225 8.00 0.01 23.67
CA TRP A 225 7.35 0.49 22.45
C TRP A 225 6.83 -0.64 21.55
N GLN A 226 7.41 -1.83 21.65
CA GLN A 226 7.03 -3.01 20.88
C GLN A 226 5.55 -3.40 21.06
N ALA A 227 4.95 -3.08 22.22
CA ALA A 227 3.52 -3.33 22.48
C ALA A 227 2.59 -2.48 21.59
N TYR A 228 3.12 -1.39 21.03
CA TYR A 228 2.40 -0.45 20.20
C TYR A 228 2.64 -0.65 18.70
N VAL A 229 3.23 -1.78 18.31
CA VAL A 229 3.45 -2.15 16.91
C VAL A 229 2.35 -3.11 16.46
N ASP A 230 1.73 -2.83 15.32
CA ASP A 230 0.77 -3.75 14.68
C ASP A 230 1.43 -5.06 14.22
N ASN A 231 0.68 -6.15 14.31
CA ASN A 231 1.12 -7.48 13.90
C ASN A 231 1.52 -7.56 12.42
N VAL A 232 1.03 -6.69 11.54
CA VAL A 232 1.45 -6.68 10.12
C VAL A 232 2.96 -6.53 9.94
N TYR A 233 3.65 -5.91 10.90
CA TYR A 233 5.10 -5.70 10.88
C TYR A 233 5.92 -6.84 11.50
N ARG A 234 5.27 -7.83 12.13
CA ARG A 234 5.96 -9.00 12.68
C ARG A 234 6.47 -9.89 11.55
N LEU A 235 7.68 -10.41 11.73
CA LEU A 235 8.28 -11.34 10.77
C LEU A 235 7.47 -12.62 10.61
N GLU A 236 6.80 -13.08 11.66
CA GLU A 236 5.86 -14.22 11.58
C GLU A 236 4.71 -13.93 10.61
N THR A 237 4.11 -12.74 10.67
CA THR A 237 3.04 -12.33 9.74
C THR A 237 3.57 -12.24 8.31
N ILE A 238 4.77 -11.68 8.12
CA ILE A 238 5.42 -11.60 6.81
C ILE A 238 5.73 -13.00 6.28
N PHE A 239 6.27 -13.89 7.11
CA PHE A 239 6.52 -15.29 6.75
C PHE A 239 5.22 -15.98 6.33
N ASN A 240 4.12 -15.76 7.05
CA ASN A 240 2.82 -16.33 6.72
C ASN A 240 2.28 -15.88 5.34
N VAL A 241 2.68 -14.71 4.83
CA VAL A 241 2.37 -14.30 3.44
C VAL A 241 3.01 -15.25 2.43
N TYR A 242 4.23 -15.71 2.70
CA TYR A 242 5.05 -16.49 1.75
C TYR A 242 5.16 -17.98 2.09
N HIS A 243 4.61 -18.44 3.23
CA HIS A 243 4.74 -19.83 3.66
C HIS A 243 3.99 -20.82 2.76
N LYS A 244 3.02 -20.35 1.95
CA LYS A 244 2.30 -21.19 1.01
C LYS A 244 3.16 -21.45 -0.22
N GLU A 245 3.29 -22.73 -0.54
CA GLU A 245 4.12 -23.19 -1.64
C GLU A 245 3.34 -23.26 -2.96
N PHE A 246 3.96 -22.73 -4.01
CA PHE A 246 3.55 -23.00 -5.38
C PHE A 246 3.97 -24.42 -5.74
N GLN A 247 3.01 -25.25 -6.15
CA GLN A 247 3.29 -26.63 -6.53
C GLN A 247 4.01 -26.69 -7.89
N PRO A 248 5.11 -27.46 -8.02
CA PRO A 248 5.75 -27.64 -9.32
C PRO A 248 4.74 -28.10 -10.37
N MET A 249 4.71 -27.43 -11.53
CA MET A 249 3.88 -27.88 -12.64
C MET A 249 4.42 -29.23 -13.13
N SER A 250 3.54 -30.24 -13.16
CA SER A 250 3.88 -31.55 -13.69
C SER A 250 4.20 -31.46 -15.19
N ASN A 251 4.94 -32.45 -15.70
CA ASN A 251 5.22 -32.54 -17.13
C ASN A 251 3.90 -32.58 -17.92
N GLU A 252 3.84 -31.84 -19.03
CA GLU A 252 2.65 -31.75 -19.89
C GLU A 252 2.16 -33.14 -20.36
N ARG A 253 3.06 -34.11 -20.48
CA ARG A 253 2.75 -35.50 -20.83
C ARG A 253 1.90 -36.24 -19.78
N TYR A 254 1.88 -35.77 -18.54
CA TYR A 254 1.12 -36.38 -17.44
C TYR A 254 -0.20 -35.67 -17.17
N TRP A 255 -0.53 -34.64 -17.95
CA TRP A 255 -1.77 -33.90 -17.76
C TRP A 255 -2.95 -34.74 -18.22
N ASN A 256 -4.02 -34.74 -17.43
CA ASN A 256 -5.27 -35.34 -17.84
C ASN A 256 -5.80 -34.65 -19.11
N PRO A 257 -6.50 -35.38 -20.01
CA PRO A 257 -7.18 -34.76 -21.13
C PRO A 257 -8.06 -33.60 -20.66
N TYR A 258 -7.92 -32.46 -21.33
CA TYR A 258 -8.74 -31.29 -21.02
C TYR A 258 -10.16 -31.51 -21.53
N ASN A 259 -11.11 -31.65 -20.61
CA ASN A 259 -12.54 -31.83 -20.91
C ASN A 259 -13.36 -30.55 -20.72
N GLY A 260 -12.70 -29.39 -20.62
CA GLY A 260 -13.36 -28.10 -20.43
C GLY A 260 -13.86 -27.47 -21.73
N PRO A 261 -14.39 -26.24 -21.66
CA PRO A 261 -14.88 -25.51 -22.83
C PRO A 261 -13.77 -25.29 -23.85
N HIS A 262 -14.08 -25.60 -25.11
CA HIS A 262 -13.18 -25.32 -26.22
C HIS A 262 -13.23 -23.84 -26.54
N LEU A 263 -12.09 -23.16 -26.36
CA LEU A 263 -11.95 -21.74 -26.67
C LEU A 263 -11.63 -21.61 -28.16
N TYR A 264 -12.62 -21.14 -28.93
CA TYR A 264 -12.42 -20.81 -30.34
C TYR A 264 -12.17 -19.31 -30.47
N PRO A 265 -11.12 -18.88 -31.20
CA PRO A 265 -10.93 -17.47 -31.48
C PRO A 265 -12.09 -16.97 -32.34
N ASP A 266 -12.63 -15.79 -31.99
CA ASP A 266 -13.61 -15.13 -32.84
C ASP A 266 -12.98 -14.78 -34.19
N LEU A 267 -13.47 -15.43 -35.25
CA LEU A 267 -12.96 -15.26 -36.60
C LEU A 267 -13.25 -13.85 -37.15
N THR A 268 -14.26 -13.17 -36.63
CA THR A 268 -14.59 -11.79 -37.03
C THR A 268 -13.57 -10.78 -36.49
N MET A 269 -12.90 -11.11 -35.39
CA MET A 269 -11.84 -10.29 -34.77
C MET A 269 -10.45 -10.61 -35.33
N ARG A 270 -10.36 -11.49 -36.34
CA ARG A 270 -9.09 -11.87 -36.98
C ARG A 270 -8.52 -10.67 -37.73
N ARG A 271 -7.33 -10.21 -37.33
CA ARG A 271 -6.65 -9.10 -38.01
C ARG A 271 -6.35 -9.47 -39.47
N PRO A 272 -6.68 -8.59 -40.43
CA PRO A 272 -6.49 -8.86 -41.86
C PRO A 272 -5.01 -8.81 -42.31
N ALA A 273 -4.13 -8.16 -41.54
CA ALA A 273 -2.71 -8.02 -41.86
C ALA A 273 -1.84 -8.95 -41.01
N SER A 274 -0.94 -9.69 -41.66
CA SER A 274 0.16 -10.41 -41.01
C SER A 274 1.16 -9.40 -40.45
N GLY A 275 1.51 -9.51 -39.16
CA GLY A 275 2.54 -8.66 -38.53
C GLY A 275 2.45 -8.57 -37.01
N ARG A 276 3.56 -8.20 -36.36
CA ARG A 276 3.64 -7.99 -34.92
C ARG A 276 2.74 -6.81 -34.51
N PRO A 277 1.88 -6.94 -33.48
CA PRO A 277 1.14 -5.82 -32.94
C PRO A 277 2.07 -4.65 -32.58
N LYS A 278 1.63 -3.41 -32.82
CA LYS A 278 2.34 -2.22 -32.35
C LYS A 278 2.51 -2.32 -30.82
N SER A 279 3.76 -2.24 -30.36
CA SER A 279 4.14 -2.36 -28.94
C SER A 279 4.02 -1.05 -28.16
N SER A 280 3.78 0.06 -28.85
CA SER A 280 3.52 1.35 -28.24
C SER A 280 2.15 1.33 -27.57
N ARG A 281 2.11 1.76 -26.30
CA ARG A 281 0.87 2.04 -25.56
C ARG A 281 -0.07 2.85 -26.45
N ILE A 282 -1.28 2.34 -26.67
CA ILE A 282 -2.36 3.13 -27.28
C ILE A 282 -2.68 4.22 -26.26
N ARG A 283 -2.71 5.48 -26.70
CA ARG A 283 -3.17 6.58 -25.85
C ARG A 283 -4.68 6.44 -25.73
N ASN A 284 -5.19 6.40 -24.51
CA ASN A 284 -6.61 6.28 -24.24
C ASN A 284 -7.14 7.64 -23.73
N GLU A 285 -8.45 7.75 -23.52
CA GLU A 285 -9.09 8.97 -23.01
C GLU A 285 -8.51 9.45 -21.67
N MET A 286 -8.00 8.54 -20.83
CA MET A 286 -7.28 8.86 -19.59
C MET A 286 -5.89 9.50 -19.79
N ASP A 287 -5.32 9.43 -21.00
CA ASP A 287 -4.03 10.07 -21.36
C ASP A 287 -4.24 11.45 -22.01
N ILE A 288 -5.50 11.85 -22.24
CA ILE A 288 -5.86 13.19 -22.69
C ILE A 288 -5.74 14.09 -21.46
N ARG A 289 -4.69 14.93 -21.42
CA ARG A 289 -4.71 16.09 -20.53
C ARG A 289 -5.89 16.95 -20.99
N GLU A 290 -6.81 17.26 -20.10
CA GLU A 290 -7.74 18.37 -20.31
C GLU A 290 -6.88 19.59 -20.64
N GLY A 291 -6.93 19.97 -21.91
CA GLY A 291 -6.16 21.08 -22.45
C GLY A 291 -7.05 22.31 -22.48
N GLY A 292 -6.57 23.38 -21.87
CA GLY A 292 -7.09 24.74 -22.01
C GLY A 292 -7.78 25.25 -20.77
#